data_AF-A0A179EZ07-F1
#
_entry.id   AF-A0A179EZ07-F1
#
_cell.length_a   1.000
_cell.length_b   1.000
_cell.length_c   1.000
_cell.angle_alpha   90.00
_cell.angle_beta   90.00
_cell.angle_gamma   90.00
#
_symmetry.space_group_name_H-M   'P 1'
#
loop_
_entity.id
_entity.type
_entity.pdbx_description
1 polymer ?
#
loop_
_entity_poly.entity_id
_entity_poly.type
_entity_poly.pdbx_seq_one_letter_code
_entity_poly.pdbx_strand_id
1 'polypeptide(L)'
;MEKSEVDILGVVQVPLQNLQFVEGVGERLHNTRQTERLQTLFECNSADHENSRHWIDGYIDNAEAPSFLNKLGLSRQDLNRHNLDGNSLALMTTSCASLRVATGSKRQRILTHMSGGPLGCHHETPDSDGRVYCKLREYGDGSLEFHEWHQRLSKSKQYIFQRLTQRVPMMEALDLLGHFPAVVDFLQLGCYSSVFDNRIFGETIAGWNLIYTGWSRLTLGSRFLQHSIDRDTVLALEGRAPAASKADQLWIHQAFASGQVWPGITDPQQRRELEYRVQSFEGIIPSLKWLQANLLYLNVAAGII
;
A
#
# COMPACT_ATOMS: atom_id res chain seq x y z
N MET A 1 24.25 -20.63 -21.19
CA MET A 1 23.04 -20.29 -21.97
C MET A 1 22.82 -18.80 -21.81
N GLU A 2 23.06 -18.03 -22.86
CA GLU A 2 22.87 -16.57 -22.88
C GLU A 2 21.44 -16.22 -22.49
N LYS A 3 21.28 -15.34 -21.49
CA LYS A 3 19.99 -14.72 -21.19
C LYS A 3 19.68 -13.75 -22.32
N SER A 4 18.69 -14.07 -23.15
CA SER A 4 18.12 -13.11 -24.10
C SER A 4 17.55 -11.92 -23.32
N GLU A 5 18.25 -10.79 -23.42
CA GLU A 5 17.78 -9.52 -22.88
C GLU A 5 16.56 -9.10 -23.72
N VAL A 6 15.38 -9.06 -23.11
CA VAL A 6 14.15 -8.66 -23.80
C VAL A 6 14.17 -7.14 -23.93
N ASP A 7 14.28 -6.67 -25.15
CA ASP A 7 14.20 -5.26 -25.50
C ASP A 7 12.71 -4.86 -25.55
N ILE A 8 12.30 -3.92 -24.70
CA ILE A 8 10.89 -3.59 -24.48
C ILE A 8 10.56 -2.28 -25.20
N LEU A 9 9.53 -2.31 -26.05
CA LEU A 9 9.13 -1.13 -26.81
C LEU A 9 8.20 -0.18 -26.04
N GLY A 10 7.28 -0.71 -25.22
CA GLY A 10 6.30 0.12 -24.51
C GLY A 10 5.25 -0.67 -23.71
N VAL A 11 4.39 0.07 -23.01
CA VAL A 11 3.30 -0.46 -22.15
C VAL A 11 1.94 -0.20 -22.81
N VAL A 12 1.04 -1.17 -22.70
CA VAL A 12 -0.33 -1.09 -23.21
C VAL A 12 -1.30 -1.70 -22.21
N GLN A 13 -2.55 -1.25 -22.21
CA GLN A 13 -3.60 -1.80 -21.35
C GLN A 13 -4.48 -2.75 -22.13
N VAL A 14 -4.72 -3.92 -21.56
CA VAL A 14 -5.49 -4.99 -22.22
C VAL A 14 -6.61 -5.45 -21.29
N PRO A 15 -7.85 -5.62 -21.80
CA PRO A 15 -8.92 -6.27 -21.08
C PRO A 15 -8.52 -7.69 -20.68
N LEU A 16 -8.85 -8.07 -19.45
CA LEU A 16 -8.52 -9.38 -18.87
C LEU A 16 -9.00 -10.57 -19.73
N GLN A 17 -10.16 -10.43 -20.36
CA GLN A 17 -10.76 -11.45 -21.24
C GLN A 17 -9.93 -11.75 -22.51
N ASN A 18 -8.99 -10.87 -22.86
CA ASN A 18 -8.15 -10.99 -24.06
C ASN A 18 -6.72 -11.51 -23.73
N LEU A 19 -6.43 -11.86 -22.47
CA LEU A 19 -5.15 -12.44 -22.07
C LEU A 19 -5.09 -13.92 -22.47
N GLN A 20 -4.13 -14.26 -23.34
CA GLN A 20 -3.79 -15.65 -23.66
C GLN A 20 -2.43 -16.00 -23.05
N PHE A 21 -2.39 -17.07 -22.26
CA PHE A 21 -1.15 -17.61 -21.72
C PHE A 21 -0.56 -18.59 -22.72
N VAL A 22 0.59 -18.25 -23.32
CA VAL A 22 1.28 -19.10 -24.29
C VAL A 22 2.06 -20.20 -23.56
N GLU A 23 1.82 -21.46 -23.90
CA GLU A 23 2.60 -22.59 -23.38
C GLU A 23 4.08 -22.51 -23.81
N GLY A 24 4.99 -22.76 -22.87
CA GLY A 24 6.43 -22.90 -23.15
C GLY A 24 7.27 -21.62 -23.04
N VAL A 25 6.71 -20.47 -22.62
CA VAL A 25 7.48 -19.23 -22.48
C VAL A 25 7.80 -18.94 -21.00
N GLY A 26 9.00 -19.34 -20.57
CA GLY A 26 9.55 -19.03 -19.25
C GLY A 26 9.26 -20.09 -18.21
N GLU A 27 10.28 -20.84 -17.82
CA GLU A 27 10.22 -21.86 -16.78
C GLU A 27 9.86 -21.25 -15.41
N ARG A 28 8.56 -21.15 -15.13
CA ARG A 28 8.00 -21.42 -13.82
C ARG A 28 7.04 -22.57 -14.01
N LEU A 29 7.13 -23.58 -13.12
CA LEU A 29 6.24 -24.74 -13.12
C LEU A 29 4.79 -24.28 -13.27
N HIS A 30 4.23 -24.54 -14.45
CA HIS A 30 2.83 -24.28 -14.78
C HIS A 30 1.97 -25.06 -13.81
N ASN A 31 1.37 -24.36 -12.84
CA ASN A 31 0.47 -24.97 -11.87
C ASN A 31 -0.95 -24.70 -12.32
N THR A 32 -1.52 -25.64 -13.07
CA THR A 32 -2.88 -25.59 -13.62
C THR A 32 -3.92 -25.24 -12.54
N ARG A 33 -3.70 -25.70 -11.30
CA ARG A 33 -4.57 -25.43 -10.15
C ARG A 33 -4.56 -23.97 -9.70
N GLN A 34 -3.46 -23.24 -9.92
CA GLN A 34 -3.41 -21.79 -9.65
C GLN A 34 -4.03 -20.98 -10.77
N THR A 35 -3.87 -21.41 -12.02
CA THR A 35 -4.53 -20.82 -13.18
C THR A 35 -6.04 -20.96 -13.07
N GLU A 36 -6.54 -22.17 -12.79
CA GLU A 36 -7.95 -22.45 -12.55
C GLU A 36 -8.49 -21.63 -11.37
N ARG A 37 -7.74 -21.56 -10.26
CA ARG A 37 -8.15 -20.78 -9.09
C ARG A 37 -8.19 -19.28 -9.35
N LEU A 38 -7.25 -18.73 -10.12
CA LEU A 38 -7.27 -17.33 -10.57
C LEU A 38 -8.50 -17.12 -11.45
N GLN A 39 -8.74 -17.99 -12.43
CA GLN A 39 -9.88 -17.91 -13.31
C GLN A 39 -11.22 -17.97 -12.55
N THR A 40 -11.38 -18.87 -11.58
CA THR A 40 -12.58 -18.95 -10.72
C THR A 40 -12.72 -17.71 -9.83
N LEU A 41 -11.63 -17.17 -9.28
CA LEU A 41 -11.65 -15.93 -8.50
C LEU A 41 -12.06 -14.73 -9.35
N PHE A 42 -11.79 -14.75 -10.66
CA PHE A 42 -12.16 -13.66 -11.56
C PHE A 42 -13.58 -13.81 -12.12
N GLU A 43 -14.03 -15.03 -12.43
CA GLU A 43 -15.42 -15.30 -12.84
C GLU A 43 -16.43 -15.06 -11.70
N CYS A 44 -16.01 -15.23 -10.44
CA CYS A 44 -16.85 -14.98 -9.26
C CYS A 44 -16.79 -13.54 -8.74
N ASN A 45 -15.86 -12.71 -9.23
CA ASN A 45 -15.77 -11.31 -8.85
C ASN A 45 -16.49 -10.44 -9.88
N SER A 46 -17.13 -9.37 -9.42
CA SER A 46 -17.82 -8.35 -10.20
C SER A 46 -16.85 -7.47 -11.01
N ALA A 47 -15.82 -8.06 -11.62
CA ALA A 47 -14.86 -7.36 -12.46
C ALA A 47 -15.55 -6.98 -13.77
N ASP A 48 -16.10 -5.76 -13.81
CA ASP A 48 -16.61 -5.17 -15.03
C ASP A 48 -15.46 -5.02 -16.05
N HIS A 49 -15.46 -5.87 -17.08
CA HIS A 49 -14.40 -5.93 -18.10
C HIS A 49 -14.45 -4.75 -19.08
N GLU A 50 -15.56 -4.00 -19.10
CA GLU A 50 -15.70 -2.74 -19.83
C GLU A 50 -15.13 -1.55 -19.04
N ASN A 51 -14.87 -1.73 -17.73
CA ASN A 51 -14.30 -0.71 -16.87
C ASN A 51 -12.77 -0.72 -16.95
N SER A 52 -12.18 0.36 -17.47
CA SER A 52 -10.74 0.54 -17.62
C SER A 52 -9.95 0.48 -16.32
N ARG A 53 -10.60 0.63 -15.15
CA ARG A 53 -9.97 0.45 -13.82
C ARG A 53 -9.60 -1.00 -13.52
N HIS A 54 -10.15 -1.97 -14.26
CA HIS A 54 -9.90 -3.39 -14.09
C HIS A 54 -8.94 -3.96 -15.15
N TRP A 55 -8.36 -3.10 -15.99
CA TRP A 55 -7.41 -3.52 -17.01
C TRP A 55 -6.02 -3.70 -16.44
N ILE A 56 -5.22 -4.54 -17.11
CA ILE A 56 -3.87 -4.86 -16.67
C ILE A 56 -2.88 -4.32 -17.70
N ASP A 57 -1.80 -3.74 -17.19
CA ASP A 57 -0.68 -3.29 -18.01
C ASP A 57 0.11 -4.50 -18.55
N GLY A 58 0.16 -4.63 -19.86
CA GLY A 58 1.02 -5.55 -20.59
C GLY A 58 2.15 -4.80 -21.29
N TYR A 59 3.21 -5.52 -21.67
CA TYR A 59 4.30 -4.94 -22.47
C TYR A 59 4.44 -5.65 -23.81
N ILE A 60 4.93 -4.90 -24.80
CA ILE A 60 5.19 -5.40 -26.15
C ILE A 60 6.69 -5.63 -26.30
N ASP A 61 7.05 -6.85 -26.68
CA ASP A 61 8.41 -7.24 -27.05
C ASP A 61 8.81 -6.56 -28.37
N ASN A 62 10.01 -5.97 -28.44
CA ASN A 62 10.49 -5.28 -29.62
C ASN A 62 10.63 -6.21 -30.84
N ALA A 63 10.83 -7.52 -30.62
CA ALA A 63 10.87 -8.52 -31.70
C ALA A 63 9.51 -8.70 -32.41
N GLU A 64 8.40 -8.48 -31.69
CA GLU A 64 7.03 -8.68 -32.21
C GLU A 64 6.32 -7.35 -32.53
N ALA A 65 6.90 -6.24 -32.07
CA ALA A 65 6.36 -4.90 -32.23
C ALA A 65 6.02 -4.48 -33.67
N PRO A 66 6.80 -4.79 -34.73
CA PRO A 66 6.44 -4.39 -36.09
C PRO A 66 5.13 -5.02 -36.57
N SER A 67 4.90 -6.29 -36.22
CA SER A 67 3.66 -7.01 -36.56
C SER A 67 2.46 -6.44 -35.81
N PHE A 68 2.69 -6.00 -34.58
CA PHE A 68 1.67 -5.49 -33.68
C PHE A 68 1.25 -4.06 -34.04
N LEU A 69 2.22 -3.18 -34.28
CA LEU A 69 2.01 -1.79 -34.67
C LEU A 69 1.31 -1.67 -36.03
N ASN A 70 1.64 -2.54 -36.98
CA ASN A 70 0.94 -2.61 -38.26
C ASN A 70 -0.54 -3.00 -38.12
N LYS A 71 -0.88 -3.86 -37.15
CA LYS A 71 -2.29 -4.24 -36.89
C LYS A 71 -3.10 -3.12 -36.24
N LEU A 72 -2.45 -2.24 -35.48
CA LEU A 72 -3.08 -1.09 -34.83
C LEU A 72 -3.08 0.17 -35.68
N GLY A 73 -2.41 0.16 -36.84
CA GLY A 73 -2.23 1.34 -37.68
C GLY A 73 -1.40 2.45 -37.02
N LEU A 74 -0.56 2.10 -36.04
CA LEU A 74 0.24 3.04 -35.26
C LEU A 74 1.71 2.94 -35.63
N SER A 75 2.44 4.06 -35.59
CA SER A 75 3.90 4.03 -35.70
C SER A 75 4.55 3.82 -34.33
N ARG A 76 5.84 3.42 -34.32
CA ARG A 76 6.64 3.33 -33.10
C ARG A 76 6.73 4.67 -32.35
N GLN A 77 6.75 5.78 -33.09
CA GLN A 77 6.86 7.11 -32.51
C GLN A 77 5.56 7.51 -31.79
N ASP A 78 4.40 7.09 -32.30
CA ASP A 78 3.11 7.37 -31.68
C ASP A 78 2.95 6.62 -30.36
N LEU A 79 3.33 5.34 -30.31
CA LEU A 79 3.31 4.55 -29.08
C LEU A 79 4.24 5.12 -28.00
N ASN A 80 5.44 5.53 -28.38
CA ASN A 80 6.38 6.16 -27.45
C ASN A 80 5.85 7.51 -26.94
N ARG A 81 5.20 8.30 -27.79
CA ARG A 81 4.60 9.57 -27.40
C ARG A 81 3.45 9.38 -26.41
N HIS A 82 2.58 8.40 -26.64
CA HIS A 82 1.52 8.04 -25.68
C HIS A 82 2.08 7.61 -24.32
N ASN A 83 3.12 6.79 -24.31
CA ASN A 83 3.78 6.35 -23.06
C ASN A 83 4.49 7.49 -22.32
N LEU A 84 5.07 8.45 -23.04
CA LEU A 84 5.73 9.63 -22.46
C LEU A 84 4.72 10.64 -21.88
N ASP A 85 3.53 10.73 -22.48
CA ASP A 85 2.46 11.64 -22.05
C ASP A 85 1.61 11.08 -20.89
N GLY A 86 2.00 9.92 -20.34
CA GLY A 86 1.30 9.32 -19.19
C GLY A 86 0.14 8.39 -19.55
N ASN A 87 -0.13 8.18 -20.83
CA ASN A 87 -1.32 7.49 -21.32
C ASN A 87 -0.98 6.14 -21.94
N SER A 88 -1.27 5.04 -21.24
CA SER A 88 -1.17 3.69 -21.80
C SER A 88 -2.31 3.42 -22.79
N LEU A 89 -1.97 2.86 -23.95
CA LEU A 89 -2.95 2.66 -25.03
C LEU A 89 -3.89 1.48 -24.72
N ALA A 90 -5.19 1.72 -24.84
CA ALA A 90 -6.26 0.75 -24.64
C ALA A 90 -6.38 -0.22 -25.82
N LEU A 91 -6.21 -1.53 -25.60
CA LEU A 91 -6.27 -2.55 -26.64
C LEU A 91 -7.51 -3.43 -26.50
N MET A 92 -8.57 -3.06 -27.20
CA MET A 92 -9.84 -3.80 -27.18
C MET A 92 -9.88 -5.00 -28.14
N THR A 93 -8.85 -5.22 -28.96
CA THR A 93 -8.89 -6.23 -30.03
C THR A 93 -8.42 -7.61 -29.57
N THR A 94 -9.15 -8.64 -30.00
CA THR A 94 -8.98 -10.06 -29.63
C THR A 94 -7.76 -10.76 -30.24
N SER A 95 -6.89 -10.03 -30.95
CA SER A 95 -5.70 -10.55 -31.63
C SER A 95 -4.41 -10.13 -30.89
N CYS A 96 -4.29 -10.49 -29.62
CA CYS A 96 -3.11 -10.17 -28.80
C CYS A 96 -2.41 -11.44 -28.29
N ALA A 97 -2.00 -12.31 -29.21
CA ALA A 97 -1.34 -13.59 -28.88
C ALA A 97 0.09 -13.46 -28.31
N SER A 98 0.63 -12.25 -28.18
CA SER A 98 2.04 -12.00 -27.85
C SER A 98 2.25 -11.05 -26.65
N LEU A 99 1.18 -10.67 -25.97
CA LEU A 99 1.25 -9.75 -24.85
C LEU A 99 1.75 -10.45 -23.59
N ARG A 100 2.92 -10.02 -23.10
CA ARG A 100 3.55 -10.61 -21.92
C ARG A 100 3.17 -9.83 -20.68
N VAL A 101 2.80 -10.56 -19.62
CA VAL A 101 2.52 -10.00 -18.30
C VAL A 101 3.83 -9.83 -17.54
N ALA A 102 4.10 -8.64 -17.02
CA ALA A 102 5.32 -8.38 -16.26
C ALA A 102 5.29 -9.10 -14.91
N THR A 103 6.13 -10.13 -14.75
CA THR A 103 6.45 -10.68 -13.43
C THR A 103 7.53 -9.83 -12.74
N GLY A 104 7.48 -9.79 -11.41
CA GLY A 104 7.97 -8.71 -10.55
C GLY A 104 9.40 -8.18 -10.70
N SER A 105 10.30 -8.82 -11.45
CA SER A 105 11.67 -8.33 -11.66
C SER A 105 11.80 -7.30 -12.79
N LYS A 106 10.90 -7.27 -13.78
CA LYS A 106 10.93 -6.27 -14.87
C LYS A 106 10.08 -5.02 -14.61
N ARG A 107 9.22 -5.05 -13.59
CA ARG A 107 8.45 -3.88 -13.12
C ARG A 107 9.35 -2.72 -12.68
N GLN A 108 10.53 -3.01 -12.14
CA GLN A 108 11.41 -2.01 -11.53
C GLN A 108 12.08 -1.04 -12.52
N ARG A 109 12.23 -1.38 -13.81
CA ARG A 109 12.83 -0.45 -14.80
C ARG A 109 11.81 0.46 -15.49
N ILE A 110 10.53 0.08 -15.52
CA ILE A 110 9.48 0.86 -16.21
C ILE A 110 8.77 1.82 -15.25
N LEU A 111 8.60 1.44 -13.98
CA LEU A 111 7.95 2.28 -12.95
C LEU A 111 8.78 3.52 -12.53
N THR A 112 10.06 3.59 -12.87
CA THR A 112 10.92 4.75 -12.55
C THR A 112 10.52 6.04 -13.28
N HIS A 113 9.64 5.99 -14.28
CA HIS A 113 9.24 7.17 -15.05
C HIS A 113 7.81 7.67 -14.84
N MET A 114 6.96 6.98 -14.06
CA MET A 114 5.53 7.26 -14.02
C MET A 114 5.02 7.26 -12.59
N SER A 115 5.14 8.43 -11.97
CA SER A 115 4.68 8.76 -10.62
C SER A 115 3.19 8.47 -10.41
N GLY A 116 2.85 7.82 -9.29
CA GLY A 116 1.58 8.03 -8.59
C GLY A 116 0.53 6.92 -8.73
N GLY A 117 0.42 6.05 -7.71
CA GLY A 117 -0.74 5.17 -7.51
C GLY A 117 -0.44 3.94 -6.65
N PRO A 118 -1.02 3.77 -5.45
CA PRO A 118 -0.76 2.61 -4.60
C PRO A 118 -1.54 1.38 -5.10
N LEU A 119 -0.80 0.31 -5.41
CA LEU A 119 -1.35 -1.01 -5.71
C LEU A 119 -1.71 -1.76 -4.42
N GLY A 120 -3.01 -1.96 -4.20
CA GLY A 120 -3.65 -3.22 -3.78
C GLY A 120 -3.45 -3.75 -2.35
N CYS A 121 -4.56 -3.93 -1.61
CA CYS A 121 -4.97 -5.18 -0.92
C CYS A 121 -6.25 -4.94 -0.10
N HIS A 122 -7.45 -5.01 -0.70
CA HIS A 122 -8.73 -5.00 0.04
C HIS A 122 -9.36 -6.40 0.04
N HIS A 123 -9.17 -7.14 1.13
CA HIS A 123 -10.23 -8.01 1.64
C HIS A 123 -10.63 -7.38 2.96
N GLU A 124 -11.67 -6.55 2.91
CA GLU A 124 -12.20 -5.88 4.10
C GLU A 124 -12.95 -6.91 4.93
N THR A 125 -12.28 -7.42 5.96
CA THR A 125 -12.98 -7.78 7.18
C THR A 125 -13.63 -6.52 7.73
N PRO A 126 -14.80 -6.60 8.40
CA PRO A 126 -15.46 -5.42 8.95
C PRO A 126 -14.59 -4.64 9.96
N ASP A 127 -13.55 -5.28 10.50
CA ASP A 127 -12.56 -4.64 11.36
C ASP A 127 -11.21 -4.47 10.66
N SER A 128 -10.56 -3.33 10.89
CA SER A 128 -9.17 -3.08 10.48
C SER A 128 -8.20 -4.02 11.19
N ASP A 129 -7.03 -4.27 10.58
CA ASP A 129 -5.99 -5.08 11.24
C ASP A 129 -5.54 -4.44 12.55
N GLY A 130 -5.54 -3.10 12.64
CA GLY A 130 -5.22 -2.36 13.86
C GLY A 130 -6.21 -2.61 14.99
N ARG A 131 -7.51 -2.59 14.69
CA ARG A 131 -8.55 -2.89 15.66
C ARG A 131 -8.47 -4.33 16.14
N VAL A 132 -8.28 -5.27 15.22
CA VAL A 132 -8.10 -6.68 15.57
C VAL A 132 -6.84 -6.87 16.41
N TYR A 133 -5.73 -6.23 16.06
CA TYR A 133 -4.49 -6.24 16.85
C TYR A 133 -4.75 -5.77 18.29
N CYS A 134 -5.34 -4.59 18.48
CA CYS A 134 -5.59 -4.05 19.82
C CYS A 134 -6.44 -5.00 20.66
N LYS A 135 -7.49 -5.59 20.08
CA LYS A 135 -8.34 -6.57 20.77
C LYS A 135 -7.57 -7.83 21.16
N LEU A 136 -6.74 -8.36 20.27
CA LEU A 136 -5.87 -9.49 20.58
C LEU A 136 -4.85 -9.18 21.68
N ARG A 137 -4.44 -7.92 21.83
CA ARG A 137 -3.55 -7.49 22.93
C ARG A 137 -4.30 -7.25 24.25
N GLU A 138 -5.56 -6.88 24.19
CA GLU A 138 -6.43 -6.74 25.37
C GLU A 138 -6.77 -8.10 26.00
N TYR A 139 -6.98 -9.14 25.17
CA TYR A 139 -7.29 -10.49 25.63
C TYR A 139 -6.02 -11.34 25.81
N GLY A 140 -6.00 -12.23 26.80
CA GLY A 140 -4.91 -13.20 26.94
C GLY A 140 -5.06 -14.35 25.93
N ASP A 141 -3.93 -14.90 25.45
CA ASP A 141 -3.83 -15.96 24.41
C ASP A 141 -4.71 -17.22 24.62
N GLY A 142 -5.28 -17.42 25.82
CA GLY A 142 -6.15 -18.55 26.15
C GLY A 142 -7.65 -18.23 26.20
N SER A 143 -8.07 -16.97 26.02
CA SER A 143 -9.48 -16.59 26.18
C SER A 143 -10.32 -16.92 24.92
N LEU A 144 -11.63 -17.13 25.10
CA LEU A 144 -12.53 -17.36 23.97
C LEU A 144 -12.52 -16.15 23.02
N GLU A 145 -12.52 -14.95 23.59
CA GLU A 145 -12.48 -13.68 22.87
C GLU A 145 -11.20 -13.56 22.04
N PHE A 146 -10.04 -13.96 22.58
CA PHE A 146 -8.80 -14.01 21.81
C PHE A 146 -8.97 -14.86 20.55
N HIS A 147 -9.52 -16.07 20.69
CA HIS A 147 -9.71 -16.98 19.56
C HIS A 147 -10.70 -16.39 18.52
N GLU A 148 -11.79 -15.78 18.97
CA GLU A 148 -12.77 -15.13 18.09
C GLU A 148 -12.16 -13.97 17.30
N TRP A 149 -11.38 -13.10 17.96
CA TRP A 149 -10.68 -12.00 17.29
C TRP A 149 -9.57 -12.51 16.38
N HIS A 150 -8.87 -13.57 16.78
CA HIS A 150 -7.76 -14.15 16.01
C HIS A 150 -8.27 -14.78 14.70
N GLN A 151 -9.47 -15.38 14.71
CA GLN A 151 -10.12 -15.92 13.52
C GLN A 151 -10.51 -14.87 12.48
N ARG A 152 -10.60 -13.58 12.87
CA ARG A 152 -10.85 -12.48 11.92
C ARG A 152 -9.65 -12.19 11.03
N LEU A 153 -8.45 -12.55 11.46
CA LEU A 153 -7.25 -12.44 10.63
C LEU A 153 -7.22 -13.57 9.58
N SER A 154 -6.79 -13.25 8.36
CA SER A 154 -6.44 -14.28 7.38
C SER A 154 -5.29 -15.16 7.89
N LYS A 155 -5.14 -16.38 7.37
CA LYS A 155 -4.04 -17.29 7.78
C LYS A 155 -2.65 -16.64 7.67
N SER A 156 -2.41 -15.82 6.64
CA SER A 156 -1.15 -15.08 6.51
C SER A 156 -0.99 -14.03 7.60
N LYS A 157 -2.04 -13.29 7.93
CA LYS A 157 -2.02 -12.28 9.01
C LYS A 157 -1.90 -12.91 10.40
N GLN A 158 -2.52 -14.08 10.64
CA GLN A 158 -2.33 -14.85 11.88
C GLN A 158 -0.87 -15.26 12.06
N TYR A 159 -0.23 -15.75 10.99
CA TYR A 159 1.20 -16.10 11.02
C TYR A 159 2.08 -14.87 11.33
N ILE A 160 1.80 -13.73 10.69
CA ILE A 160 2.51 -12.47 10.95
C ILE A 160 2.30 -12.03 12.41
N PHE A 161 1.07 -12.07 12.91
CA PHE A 161 0.75 -11.74 14.30
C PHE A 161 1.52 -12.64 15.28
N GLN A 162 1.50 -13.96 15.10
CA GLN A 162 2.27 -14.90 15.91
C GLN A 162 3.77 -14.59 15.90
N ARG A 163 4.31 -14.20 14.74
CA ARG A 163 5.71 -13.82 14.61
C ARG A 163 6.05 -12.48 15.27
N LEU A 164 5.10 -11.55 15.32
CA LEU A 164 5.23 -10.29 16.07
C LEU A 164 5.26 -10.57 17.57
N THR A 165 4.33 -11.38 18.09
CA THR A 165 4.24 -11.66 19.53
C THR A 165 5.44 -12.45 20.08
N GLN A 166 6.09 -13.26 19.24
CA GLN A 166 7.36 -13.92 19.57
C GLN A 166 8.56 -12.96 19.69
N ARG A 167 8.42 -11.69 19.29
CA ARG A 167 9.48 -10.69 19.29
C ARG A 167 9.12 -9.51 20.18
N VAL A 168 9.44 -9.65 21.46
CA VAL A 168 9.12 -8.68 22.51
C VAL A 168 9.39 -7.22 22.10
N PRO A 169 10.57 -6.84 21.54
CA PRO A 169 10.81 -5.44 21.18
C PRO A 169 9.90 -4.90 20.07
N MET A 170 9.49 -5.75 19.12
CA MET A 170 8.56 -5.34 18.06
C MET A 170 7.15 -5.18 18.60
N MET A 171 6.72 -6.15 19.43
CA MET A 171 5.41 -6.12 20.08
C MET A 171 5.27 -4.89 20.98
N GLU A 172 6.25 -4.60 21.83
CA GLU A 172 6.24 -3.43 22.71
C GLU A 172 6.16 -2.12 21.92
N ALA A 173 6.91 -1.98 20.83
CA ALA A 173 6.88 -0.79 19.99
C ALA A 173 5.52 -0.60 19.27
N LEU A 174 4.90 -1.69 18.82
CA LEU A 174 3.58 -1.64 18.20
C LEU A 174 2.47 -1.40 19.24
N ASP A 175 2.59 -1.95 20.46
CA ASP A 175 1.66 -1.73 21.57
C ASP A 175 1.59 -0.25 21.98
N LEU A 176 2.70 0.50 21.87
CA LEU A 176 2.69 1.95 22.08
C LEU A 176 1.75 2.70 21.13
N LEU A 177 1.60 2.24 19.90
CA LEU A 177 0.66 2.82 18.94
C LEU A 177 -0.80 2.57 19.33
N GLY A 178 -1.07 1.56 20.16
CA GLY A 178 -2.39 1.28 20.74
C GLY A 178 -2.94 2.42 21.60
N HIS A 179 -2.08 3.34 22.07
CA HIS A 179 -2.54 4.57 22.75
C HIS A 179 -3.29 5.53 21.81
N PHE A 180 -3.17 5.33 20.51
CA PHE A 180 -3.80 6.14 19.46
C PHE A 180 -4.72 5.27 18.59
N PRO A 181 -5.96 4.98 19.04
CA PRO A 181 -6.86 4.07 18.34
C PRO A 181 -7.05 4.41 16.86
N ALA A 182 -7.17 5.70 16.52
CA ALA A 182 -7.31 6.15 15.14
C ALA A 182 -6.03 6.01 14.29
N VAL A 183 -4.84 6.07 14.92
CA VAL A 183 -3.57 5.88 14.20
C VAL A 183 -3.36 4.40 13.90
N VAL A 184 -3.51 3.54 14.92
CA VAL A 184 -3.32 2.10 14.76
C VAL A 184 -4.34 1.48 13.81
N ASP A 185 -5.52 2.10 13.62
CA ASP A 185 -6.54 1.70 12.65
C ASP A 185 -6.03 1.61 11.19
N PHE A 186 -4.91 2.29 10.88
CA PHE A 186 -4.23 2.22 9.59
C PHE A 186 -3.17 1.11 9.47
N LEU A 187 -3.00 0.30 10.52
CA LEU A 187 -2.14 -0.87 10.49
C LEU A 187 -2.62 -1.82 9.40
N GLN A 188 -1.67 -2.32 8.62
CA GLN A 188 -1.87 -3.39 7.66
C GLN A 188 -0.90 -4.51 7.99
N LEU A 189 -1.36 -5.52 8.73
CA LEU A 189 -0.51 -6.64 9.15
C LEU A 189 0.13 -7.33 7.94
N GLY A 190 -0.58 -7.38 6.81
CA GLY A 190 -0.06 -7.94 5.56
C GLY A 190 1.25 -7.31 5.06
N CYS A 191 1.56 -6.06 5.41
CA CYS A 191 2.78 -5.37 4.99
C CYS A 191 4.05 -5.87 5.71
N TYR A 192 3.91 -6.64 6.78
CA TYR A 192 5.03 -7.03 7.64
C TYR A 192 5.55 -8.44 7.37
N SER A 193 5.00 -9.18 6.41
CA SER A 193 5.56 -10.48 5.99
C SER A 193 7.01 -10.34 5.53
N SER A 194 7.25 -9.38 4.63
CA SER A 194 8.57 -9.09 4.06
C SER A 194 9.56 -8.57 5.11
N VAL A 195 9.09 -7.83 6.12
CA VAL A 195 9.91 -7.41 7.27
C VAL A 195 10.57 -8.61 7.95
N PHE A 196 9.80 -9.70 8.10
CA PHE A 196 10.29 -10.93 8.69
C PHE A 196 11.25 -11.72 7.79
N ASP A 197 11.03 -11.68 6.48
CA ASP A 197 11.86 -12.36 5.51
C ASP A 197 13.22 -11.66 5.37
N ASN A 198 13.23 -10.33 5.31
CA ASN A 198 14.43 -9.51 5.13
C ASN A 198 15.07 -9.04 6.45
N ARG A 199 14.49 -9.40 7.60
CA ARG A 199 15.00 -9.12 8.95
C ARG A 199 15.20 -7.63 9.28
N ILE A 200 14.42 -6.74 8.66
CA ILE A 200 14.48 -5.27 8.88
C ILE A 200 13.72 -4.83 10.15
N PHE A 201 13.98 -5.53 11.25
CA PHE A 201 13.28 -5.36 12.53
C PHE A 201 13.57 -4.00 13.17
N GLY A 202 14.84 -3.58 13.14
CA GLY A 202 15.28 -2.33 13.77
C GLY A 202 14.65 -1.10 13.10
N GLU A 203 14.60 -1.11 11.77
CA GLU A 203 14.00 -0.07 10.94
C GLU A 203 12.48 0.01 11.18
N THR A 204 11.84 -1.15 11.32
CA THR A 204 10.40 -1.22 11.61
C THR A 204 10.09 -0.67 13.00
N ILE A 205 10.85 -1.08 14.02
CA ILE A 205 10.73 -0.57 15.39
C ILE A 205 10.99 0.94 15.43
N ALA A 206 12.04 1.42 14.76
CA ALA A 206 12.35 2.85 14.67
C ALA A 206 11.22 3.63 14.00
N GLY A 207 10.61 3.08 12.95
CA GLY A 207 9.44 3.66 12.29
C GLY A 207 8.22 3.78 13.19
N TRP A 208 7.86 2.72 13.92
CA TRP A 208 6.75 2.77 14.89
C TRP A 208 7.02 3.76 16.03
N ASN A 209 8.25 3.77 16.57
CA ASN A 209 8.64 4.72 17.62
C ASN A 209 8.60 6.18 17.14
N LEU A 210 8.97 6.44 15.87
CA LEU A 210 8.83 7.76 15.26
C LEU A 210 7.36 8.18 15.19
N ILE A 211 6.47 7.29 14.76
CA ILE A 211 5.03 7.56 14.73
C ILE A 211 4.52 7.87 16.14
N TYR A 212 4.78 7.00 17.11
CA TYR A 212 4.38 7.19 18.51
C TYR A 212 4.88 8.54 19.07
N THR A 213 6.16 8.85 18.86
CA THR A 213 6.76 10.09 19.36
C THR A 213 6.15 11.31 18.69
N GLY A 214 5.91 11.26 17.38
CA GLY A 214 5.28 12.34 16.62
C GLY A 214 3.89 12.67 17.16
N TRP A 215 3.01 11.67 17.26
CA TRP A 215 1.65 11.85 17.77
C TRP A 215 1.60 12.19 19.27
N SER A 216 2.55 11.69 20.06
CA SER A 216 2.67 12.05 21.49
C SER A 216 3.06 13.51 21.70
N ARG A 217 3.91 14.07 20.82
CA ARG A 217 4.28 15.50 20.86
C ARG A 217 3.08 16.40 20.58
N LEU A 218 2.23 16.02 19.62
CA LEU A 218 1.01 16.76 19.30
C LEU A 218 0.03 16.77 20.47
N THR A 219 -0.06 15.66 21.20
CA THR A 219 -1.04 15.44 22.28
C THR A 219 -0.50 15.67 23.69
N LEU A 220 0.73 16.18 23.85
CA LEU A 220 1.37 16.38 25.16
C LEU A 220 1.50 15.10 26.03
N GLY A 221 1.40 13.92 25.41
CA GLY A 221 1.28 12.67 26.16
C GLY A 221 -0.03 12.55 26.95
N SER A 222 -1.00 13.45 26.77
CA SER A 222 -2.30 13.40 27.44
C SER A 222 -3.13 12.25 26.88
N ARG A 223 -3.37 11.22 27.69
CA ARG A 223 -4.16 10.05 27.25
C ARG A 223 -5.54 10.43 26.74
N PHE A 224 -6.17 11.45 27.32
CA PHE A 224 -7.44 11.97 26.83
C PHE A 224 -7.33 12.50 25.40
N LEU A 225 -6.30 13.30 25.10
CA LEU A 225 -6.06 13.84 23.75
C LEU A 225 -5.64 12.77 22.75
N GLN A 226 -4.92 11.72 23.22
CA GLN A 226 -4.53 10.59 22.39
C GLN A 226 -5.75 9.75 21.96
N HIS A 227 -6.71 9.55 22.87
CA HIS A 227 -7.95 8.81 22.59
C HIS A 227 -9.00 9.64 21.84
N SER A 228 -8.92 10.97 21.89
CA SER A 228 -9.83 11.84 21.14
C SER A 228 -9.44 12.06 19.69
N ILE A 229 -8.29 11.52 19.25
CA ILE A 229 -7.93 11.49 17.84
C ILE A 229 -8.90 10.55 17.12
N ASP A 230 -9.58 11.05 16.10
CA ASP A 230 -10.37 10.24 15.18
C ASP A 230 -9.64 10.00 13.85
N ARG A 231 -10.24 9.13 13.04
CA ARG A 231 -9.68 8.71 11.75
C ARG A 231 -9.49 9.90 10.80
N ASP A 232 -10.43 10.83 10.76
CA ASP A 232 -10.39 11.99 9.86
C ASP A 232 -9.30 12.98 10.28
N THR A 233 -9.04 13.10 11.58
CA THR A 233 -7.93 13.86 12.15
C THR A 233 -6.58 13.29 11.69
N VAL A 234 -6.42 11.96 11.72
CA VAL A 234 -5.21 11.31 11.22
C VAL A 234 -5.04 11.59 9.72
N LEU A 235 -6.08 11.38 8.91
CA LEU A 235 -6.04 11.63 7.46
C LEU A 235 -5.74 13.08 7.11
N ALA A 236 -6.27 14.03 7.88
CA ALA A 236 -6.09 15.44 7.63
C ALA A 236 -4.64 15.90 7.91
N LEU A 237 -3.91 15.23 8.80
CA LEU A 237 -2.61 15.67 9.29
C LEU A 237 -1.44 14.82 8.81
N GLU A 238 -1.63 13.52 8.57
CA GLU A 238 -0.55 12.64 8.13
C GLU A 238 0.14 13.15 6.87
N GLY A 239 1.47 13.06 6.83
CA GLY A 239 2.25 13.45 5.65
C GLY A 239 2.46 14.96 5.48
N ARG A 240 1.90 15.82 6.34
CA ARG A 240 2.08 17.28 6.26
C ARG A 240 3.35 17.73 6.95
N ALA A 241 3.97 18.80 6.43
CA ALA A 241 5.19 19.40 6.98
C ALA A 241 4.97 20.87 7.39
N PRO A 242 4.16 21.14 8.43
CA PRO A 242 3.70 22.49 8.75
C PRO A 242 4.82 23.48 9.07
N ALA A 243 5.90 23.09 9.75
CA ALA A 243 7.00 24.02 9.99
C ALA A 243 7.72 24.47 8.69
N ALA A 244 7.64 23.67 7.62
CA ALA A 244 8.37 23.89 6.36
C ALA A 244 7.47 24.35 5.19
N SER A 245 6.16 24.12 5.26
CA SER A 245 5.21 24.32 4.16
C SER A 245 4.09 25.28 4.55
N LYS A 246 4.08 26.48 3.94
CA LYS A 246 2.99 27.46 4.14
C LYS A 246 1.63 26.92 3.70
N ALA A 247 1.61 26.08 2.67
CA ALA A 247 0.38 25.42 2.21
C ALA A 247 -0.18 24.48 3.28
N ASP A 248 0.70 23.69 3.92
CA ASP A 248 0.28 22.82 5.04
C ASP A 248 -0.16 23.64 6.25
N GLN A 249 0.52 24.74 6.59
CA GLN A 249 0.09 25.64 7.67
C GLN A 249 -1.31 26.19 7.44
N LEU A 250 -1.58 26.72 6.23
CA LEU A 250 -2.88 27.25 5.86
C LEU A 250 -3.96 26.17 5.92
N TRP A 251 -3.66 24.97 5.40
CA TRP A 251 -4.58 23.83 5.47
C TRP A 251 -4.89 23.43 6.91
N ILE A 252 -3.87 23.33 7.77
CA ILE A 252 -4.03 22.98 9.19
C ILE A 252 -4.86 24.03 9.90
N HIS A 253 -4.57 25.33 9.71
CA HIS A 253 -5.37 26.41 10.28
C HIS A 253 -6.85 26.30 9.89
N GLN A 254 -7.12 26.06 8.61
CA GLN A 254 -8.49 25.87 8.11
C GLN A 254 -9.15 24.63 8.71
N ALA A 255 -8.43 23.51 8.83
CA ALA A 255 -8.95 22.28 9.41
C ALA A 255 -9.30 22.45 10.90
N PHE A 256 -8.53 23.23 11.66
CA PHE A 256 -8.86 23.57 13.04
C PHE A 256 -10.04 24.53 13.12
N ALA A 257 -10.09 25.56 12.26
CA ALA A 257 -11.16 26.55 12.23
C ALA A 257 -12.52 25.97 11.82
N SER A 258 -12.53 24.99 10.90
CA SER A 258 -13.74 24.29 10.45
C SER A 258 -14.21 23.18 11.41
N GLY A 259 -13.42 22.83 12.42
CA GLY A 259 -13.73 21.72 13.32
C GLY A 259 -13.45 20.34 12.73
N GLN A 260 -12.76 20.24 11.59
CA GLN A 260 -12.45 18.97 10.92
C GLN A 260 -11.47 18.09 11.71
N VAL A 261 -10.55 18.70 12.47
CA VAL A 261 -9.59 17.98 13.33
C VAL A 261 -9.97 18.11 14.80
N TRP A 262 -9.84 16.99 15.53
CA TRP A 262 -10.27 16.85 16.93
C TRP A 262 -11.69 17.40 17.20
N PRO A 263 -12.74 16.97 16.49
CA PRO A 263 -14.11 17.44 16.70
C PRO A 263 -14.61 17.22 18.14
N GLY A 264 -14.10 16.19 18.83
CA GLY A 264 -14.40 15.92 20.24
C GLY A 264 -13.80 16.92 21.23
N ILE A 265 -12.86 17.77 20.80
CA ILE A 265 -12.24 18.81 21.64
C ILE A 265 -12.91 20.14 21.34
N THR A 266 -13.80 20.57 22.24
CA THR A 266 -14.60 21.79 22.09
C THR A 266 -14.04 22.98 22.86
N ASP A 267 -13.17 22.75 23.84
CA ASP A 267 -12.56 23.82 24.64
C ASP A 267 -11.66 24.72 23.76
N PRO A 268 -11.96 26.03 23.63
CA PRO A 268 -11.22 26.92 22.73
C PRO A 268 -9.75 27.13 23.10
N GLN A 269 -9.36 26.92 24.36
CA GLN A 269 -7.96 27.01 24.76
C GLN A 269 -7.19 25.76 24.34
N GLN A 270 -7.72 24.57 24.64
CA GLN A 270 -7.13 23.29 24.19
C GLN A 270 -7.06 23.20 22.66
N ARG A 271 -8.08 23.67 21.94
CA ARG A 271 -8.03 23.70 20.46
C ARG A 271 -6.90 24.57 19.93
N ARG A 272 -6.71 25.77 20.49
CA ARG A 272 -5.62 26.67 20.09
C ARG A 272 -4.24 26.10 20.41
N GLU A 273 -4.10 25.43 21.55
CA GLU A 273 -2.86 24.75 21.93
C GLU A 273 -2.53 23.58 21.00
N LEU A 274 -3.52 22.76 20.67
CA LEU A 274 -3.37 21.68 19.69
C LEU A 274 -2.98 22.24 18.31
N GLU A 275 -3.67 23.29 17.85
CA GLU A 275 -3.37 23.94 16.58
C GLU A 275 -1.94 24.47 16.55
N TYR A 276 -1.52 25.21 17.57
CA TYR A 276 -0.17 25.74 17.68
C TYR A 276 0.89 24.63 17.61
N ARG A 277 0.66 23.50 18.29
CA ARG A 277 1.58 22.35 18.27
C ARG A 277 1.67 21.70 16.92
N VAL A 278 0.54 21.50 16.26
CA VAL A 278 0.52 20.93 14.91
C VAL A 278 1.25 21.87 13.97
N GLN A 279 0.97 23.18 14.01
CA GLN A 279 1.65 24.17 13.16
C GLN A 279 3.16 24.27 13.42
N SER A 280 3.58 24.06 14.67
CA SER A 280 4.99 24.10 15.08
C SER A 280 5.71 22.75 14.93
N PHE A 281 5.06 21.73 14.36
CA PHE A 281 5.65 20.40 14.23
C PHE A 281 6.82 20.42 13.23
N GLU A 282 8.02 20.18 13.74
CA GLU A 282 9.25 20.10 12.96
C GLU A 282 9.34 18.77 12.21
N GLY A 283 9.16 18.82 10.89
CA GLY A 283 9.23 17.66 9.99
C GLY A 283 7.88 17.25 9.44
N ILE A 284 7.85 16.06 8.81
CA ILE A 284 6.61 15.46 8.29
C ILE A 284 5.89 14.74 9.43
N ILE A 285 4.60 15.01 9.61
CA ILE A 285 3.76 14.30 10.58
C ILE A 285 3.72 12.81 10.19
N PRO A 286 4.28 11.92 11.02
CA PRO A 286 4.51 10.53 10.64
C PRO A 286 3.21 9.70 10.65
N SER A 287 3.12 8.70 9.78
CA SER A 287 1.98 7.78 9.78
C SER A 287 2.33 6.35 9.38
N LEU A 288 1.43 5.43 9.76
CA LEU A 288 1.55 4.02 9.40
C LEU A 288 1.48 3.82 7.88
N LYS A 289 0.67 4.60 7.16
CA LYS A 289 0.61 4.50 5.70
C LYS A 289 1.96 4.82 5.06
N TRP A 290 2.59 5.91 5.48
CA TRP A 290 3.90 6.30 4.99
C TRP A 290 4.97 5.24 5.33
N LEU A 291 5.00 4.75 6.57
CA LEU A 291 5.95 3.72 6.98
C LEU A 291 5.76 2.45 6.17
N GLN A 292 4.52 1.94 6.07
CA GLN A 292 4.19 0.71 5.36
C GLN A 292 4.52 0.80 3.86
N ALA A 293 4.31 1.96 3.24
CA ALA A 293 4.77 2.21 1.87
C ALA A 293 6.31 2.18 1.77
N ASN A 294 7.02 2.81 2.71
CA ASN A 294 8.49 2.80 2.72
C ASN A 294 9.10 1.44 3.00
N LEU A 295 8.43 0.60 3.81
CA LEU A 295 8.86 -0.78 4.03
C LEU A 295 8.92 -1.55 2.71
N LEU A 296 8.06 -1.27 1.72
CA LEU A 296 8.15 -1.93 0.40
C LEU A 296 9.51 -1.65 -0.27
N TYR A 297 9.99 -0.42 -0.21
CA TYR A 297 11.28 -0.03 -0.78
C TYR A 297 12.46 -0.56 0.05
N LEU A 298 12.38 -0.49 1.37
CA LEU A 298 13.42 -1.02 2.26
C LEU A 298 13.57 -2.54 2.10
N ASN A 299 12.48 -3.27 1.93
CA ASN A 299 12.51 -4.71 1.68
C ASN A 299 13.19 -5.07 0.36
N VAL A 300 12.97 -4.27 -0.68
CA VAL A 300 13.68 -4.43 -1.96
C VAL A 300 15.17 -4.21 -1.75
N ALA A 301 15.56 -3.13 -1.06
CA ALA A 301 16.97 -2.81 -0.81
C ALA A 301 17.66 -3.89 0.04
N ALA A 302 17.00 -4.37 1.10
CA ALA A 302 17.53 -5.41 1.98
C ALA A 302 17.70 -6.76 1.27
N GLY A 303 16.89 -7.06 0.25
CA GLY A 303 17.03 -8.28 -0.56
C GLY A 303 18.14 -8.22 -1.62
N ILE A 304 18.79 -7.06 -1.82
CA ILE A 304 19.92 -6.89 -2.76
C ILE A 304 21.27 -7.11 -2.06
N ILE A 305 21.34 -6.87 -0.75
CA ILE A 305 22.55 -6.99 0.08
C ILE A 305 22.74 -8.43 0.54
#